data_AF-C0BVP5-F1
#
_entry.id   AF-C0BVP5-F1
#
_cell.length_a   1.000
_cell.length_b   1.000
_cell.length_c   1.000
_cell.angle_alpha   90.00
_cell.angle_beta   90.00
_cell.angle_gamma   90.00
#
_symmetry.space_group_name_H-M   'P 1'
#
loop_
_entity.id
_entity.type
_entity.pdbx_description
1 polymer ?
#
loop_
_entity_poly.entity_id
_entity_poly.type
_entity_poly.pdbx_seq_one_letter_code
_entity_poly.pdbx_strand_id
1 'polypeptide(L)'
;MNKQQLASKIWESANKMRSKIEANEYKDYILGFIFYKFLSENELMRLKANDFTEDDLPQLTEDNPDIVEGVQDECGYFIAYDNLFSTWIKKGQRFRDFQRA
;
A
#
# COMPACT_ATOMS: atom_id res chain seq x y z
N MET A 1 17.83 18.81 20.72
CA MET A 1 17.50 17.44 20.28
C MET A 1 18.66 16.90 19.47
N ASN A 2 19.36 15.88 19.95
CA ASN A 2 20.55 15.33 19.30
C ASN A 2 20.16 14.20 18.32
N LYS A 3 20.89 14.01 17.21
CA LYS A 3 20.64 12.99 16.17
C LYS A 3 20.48 11.59 16.75
N GLN A 4 21.21 11.26 17.82
CA GLN A 4 21.10 9.99 18.55
C GLN A 4 19.77 9.78 19.26
N GLN A 5 19.15 10.84 19.78
CA GLN A 5 17.84 10.76 20.45
C GLN A 5 16.71 10.56 19.44
N LEU A 6 16.86 11.13 18.24
CA LEU A 6 15.93 10.91 17.14
C LEU A 6 16.03 9.47 16.61
N ALA A 7 17.24 8.98 16.37
CA ALA A 7 17.48 7.60 15.98
C ALA A 7 16.95 6.61 17.02
N SER A 8 17.15 6.88 18.31
CA SER A 8 16.60 6.05 19.40
C SER A 8 15.08 6.03 19.40
N LYS A 9 14.40 7.17 19.20
CA LYS A 9 12.93 7.20 19.11
C LYS A 9 12.39 6.44 17.90
N ILE A 10 13.06 6.53 16.75
CA ILE A 10 12.70 5.76 15.55
C ILE A 10 12.88 4.26 15.81
N TRP A 11 14.00 3.88 16.43
CA TRP A 11 14.30 2.50 16.77
C TRP A 11 13.35 1.92 17.83
N GLU A 12 13.00 2.69 18.88
CA GLU A 12 11.99 2.31 19.88
C GLU A 12 10.61 2.16 19.28
N SER A 13 10.21 3.06 18.37
CA SER A 13 8.90 2.99 17.70
C SER A 13 8.81 1.75 16.81
N ALA A 14 9.89 1.44 16.08
CA ALA A 14 10.01 0.21 15.29
C ALA A 14 10.02 -1.05 16.18
N ASN A 15 10.70 -1.01 17.33
CA ASN A 15 10.72 -2.13 18.29
C ASN A 15 9.37 -2.35 18.99
N LYS A 16 8.59 -1.29 19.28
CA LYS A 16 7.24 -1.44 19.82
C LYS A 16 6.32 -2.16 18.85
N MET A 17 6.41 -1.88 17.55
CA MET A 17 5.68 -2.64 16.52
C MET A 17 6.16 -4.10 16.44
N ARG A 18 7.47 -4.34 16.62
CA ARG A 18 8.08 -5.67 16.63
C ARG A 18 7.71 -6.51 17.86
N SER A 19 7.39 -5.88 19.00
CA SER A 19 7.18 -6.57 20.29
C SER A 19 5.93 -7.47 20.37
N LYS A 20 5.08 -7.49 19.34
CA LYS A 20 3.87 -8.35 19.27
C LYS A 20 3.93 -9.43 18.18
N ILE A 21 5.03 -9.50 17.42
CA ILE A 21 5.17 -10.39 16.27
C ILE A 21 6.47 -11.17 16.47
N GLU A 22 6.39 -12.50 16.53
CA GLU A 22 7.59 -13.34 16.60
C GLU A 22 8.51 -13.01 15.41
N ALA A 23 9.83 -13.00 15.62
CA ALA A 23 10.78 -12.54 14.57
C ALA A 23 10.66 -13.35 13.26
N ASN A 24 10.18 -14.59 13.35
CA ASN A 24 9.89 -15.46 12.23
C ASN A 24 8.62 -15.04 11.48
N GLU A 25 7.57 -14.61 12.19
CA GLU A 25 6.32 -14.11 11.61
C GLU A 25 6.52 -12.74 10.93
N TYR A 26 7.39 -11.89 11.49
CA TYR A 26 7.71 -10.59 10.89
C TYR A 26 8.23 -10.71 9.46
N LYS A 27 9.02 -11.76 9.18
CA LYS A 27 9.54 -12.04 7.85
C LYS A 27 8.43 -12.37 6.85
N ASP A 28 7.42 -13.12 7.28
CA ASP A 28 6.30 -13.51 6.42
C ASP A 28 5.36 -12.31 6.19
N TYR A 29 5.11 -11.49 7.21
CA TYR A 29 4.32 -10.27 7.08
C TYR A 29 5.01 -9.23 6.18
N ILE A 30 6.31 -8.97 6.39
CA ILE A 30 7.02 -7.95 5.60
C ILE A 30 7.15 -8.36 4.14
N LEU A 31 7.33 -9.65 3.85
CA LEU A 31 7.37 -10.16 2.49
C LEU A 31 6.01 -10.01 1.81
N GLY A 32 4.92 -10.33 2.52
CA GLY A 32 3.55 -10.10 2.03
C GLY A 32 3.29 -8.63 1.70
N PHE A 33 3.73 -7.70 2.57
CA PHE A 33 3.57 -6.26 2.32
C PHE A 33 4.41 -5.76 1.14
N ILE A 34 5.66 -6.20 1.00
CA ILE A 34 6.52 -5.84 -0.13
C ILE A 34 5.91 -6.37 -1.44
N PHE A 35 5.44 -7.62 -1.43
CA PHE A 35 4.79 -8.23 -2.57
C PHE A 35 3.49 -7.49 -2.94
N TYR A 36 2.66 -7.15 -1.96
CA TYR A 36 1.44 -6.37 -2.18
C TYR A 36 1.72 -5.00 -2.79
N LYS A 37 2.72 -4.28 -2.27
CA LYS A 37 3.17 -3.01 -2.86
C LYS A 37 3.60 -3.21 -4.31
N PHE A 38 4.37 -4.25 -4.60
CA PHE A 38 4.82 -4.57 -5.95
C PHE A 38 3.64 -4.83 -6.90
N LEU A 39 2.65 -5.64 -6.49
CA LEU A 39 1.46 -5.90 -7.31
C LEU A 39 0.67 -4.62 -7.57
N SER A 40 0.41 -3.83 -6.52
CA SER A 40 -0.32 -2.56 -6.65
C SER A 40 0.37 -1.56 -7.58
N GLU A 41 1.70 -1.47 -7.53
CA GLU A 41 2.48 -0.59 -8.41
C GLU A 41 2.52 -1.12 -9.85
N ASN A 42 2.63 -2.44 -10.04
CA ASN A 42 2.63 -3.05 -11.36
C ASN A 42 1.27 -2.89 -12.06
N GLU A 43 0.15 -3.08 -11.35
CA GLU A 43 -1.19 -2.85 -11.89
C GLU A 43 -1.36 -1.40 -12.35
N LEU A 44 -0.97 -0.43 -11.52
CA LEU A 44 -1.00 0.99 -11.91
C LEU A 44 -0.10 1.31 -13.10
N MET A 45 1.07 0.68 -13.19
CA MET A 45 1.99 0.88 -14.32
C MET A 45 1.38 0.38 -15.63
N ARG A 46 0.70 -0.76 -15.59
CA ARG A 46 0.02 -1.39 -16.73
C ARG A 46 -1.21 -0.61 -17.17
N LEU A 47 -2.05 -0.21 -16.23
CA LEU A 47 -3.17 0.71 -16.47
C LEU A 47 -2.70 2.00 -17.16
N LYS A 48 -1.63 2.64 -16.65
CA LYS A 48 -1.06 3.85 -17.27
C LYS A 48 -0.48 3.62 -18.66
N ALA A 49 -0.01 2.41 -18.96
CA ALA A 49 0.45 2.05 -20.30
C ALA A 49 -0.73 1.91 -21.29
N ASN A 50 -1.93 1.66 -20.79
CA ASN A 50 -3.19 1.60 -21.56
C ASN A 50 -4.01 2.90 -21.44
N ASP A 51 -3.32 4.04 -21.32
CA ASP A 51 -3.92 5.40 -21.26
C ASP A 51 -4.89 5.66 -20.09
N PHE A 52 -4.87 4.83 -19.05
CA PHE A 52 -5.67 5.05 -17.84
C PHE A 52 -5.11 6.23 -17.04
N THR A 53 -5.93 7.27 -16.83
CA THR A 53 -5.50 8.50 -16.15
C THR A 53 -5.72 8.44 -14.65
N GLU A 54 -5.16 9.40 -13.91
CA GLU A 54 -5.38 9.53 -12.45
C GLU A 54 -6.87 9.80 -12.13
N ASP A 55 -7.61 10.46 -13.03
CA ASP A 55 -9.04 10.76 -12.86
C ASP A 55 -9.91 9.51 -13.11
N ASP A 56 -9.39 8.52 -13.83
CA ASP A 56 -10.05 7.24 -14.07
C ASP A 56 -9.85 6.25 -12.91
N LEU A 57 -8.80 6.43 -12.10
CA LEU A 57 -8.46 5.52 -10.99
C LEU A 57 -9.64 5.22 -10.03
N PRO A 58 -10.50 6.18 -9.65
CA PRO A 58 -11.68 5.90 -8.83
C PRO A 58 -12.69 4.92 -9.47
N GLN A 59 -12.63 4.68 -10.79
CA GLN A 59 -13.47 3.71 -11.50
C GLN A 59 -12.97 2.27 -11.38
N LEU A 60 -11.73 2.07 -10.90
CA LEU A 60 -11.13 0.76 -10.67
C LEU A 60 -11.81 0.09 -9.46
N THR A 61 -13.01 -0.42 -9.68
CA THR A 61 -13.89 -0.99 -8.64
C THR A 61 -14.39 -2.36 -9.07
N GLU A 62 -14.72 -3.21 -8.10
CA GLU A 62 -15.25 -4.56 -8.37
C GLU A 62 -16.62 -4.53 -9.07
N ASP A 63 -17.33 -3.39 -9.00
CA ASP A 63 -18.63 -3.18 -9.63
C ASP A 63 -18.54 -2.94 -11.14
N ASN A 64 -17.33 -2.78 -11.69
CA ASN A 64 -17.09 -2.61 -13.13
C ASN A 64 -16.44 -3.87 -13.73
N PRO A 65 -17.23 -4.87 -14.17
CA PRO A 65 -16.71 -6.16 -14.63
C PRO A 65 -15.78 -6.03 -15.85
N ASP A 66 -16.03 -5.07 -16.74
CA ASP A 66 -15.20 -4.86 -17.93
C ASP A 66 -13.77 -4.42 -17.55
N ILE A 67 -13.65 -3.53 -16.55
CA ILE A 67 -12.34 -3.11 -16.03
C ILE A 67 -11.67 -4.26 -15.27
N VAL A 68 -12.44 -5.01 -14.47
CA VAL A 68 -11.90 -6.16 -13.71
C VAL A 68 -11.32 -7.20 -14.66
N GLU A 69 -12.06 -7.58 -15.70
CA GLU A 69 -11.62 -8.56 -16.70
C GLU A 69 -10.39 -8.06 -17.46
N GLY A 70 -10.41 -6.81 -17.94
CA GLY A 70 -9.26 -6.23 -18.64
C GLY A 70 -7.98 -6.20 -17.80
N VAL A 71 -8.08 -5.85 -16.52
CA VAL A 71 -6.94 -5.85 -15.60
C VAL A 71 -6.49 -7.26 -15.27
N GLN A 72 -7.40 -8.22 -15.09
CA GLN A 72 -7.08 -9.62 -14.85
C GLN A 72 -6.39 -10.26 -16.06
N ASP A 73 -6.80 -9.95 -17.28
CA ASP A 73 -6.14 -10.43 -18.50
C ASP A 73 -4.72 -9.90 -18.64
N GLU A 74 -4.48 -8.65 -18.21
CA GLU A 74 -3.16 -8.03 -18.32
C GLU A 74 -2.22 -8.39 -17.16
N CYS A 75 -2.75 -8.47 -15.94
CA CYS A 75 -1.98 -8.62 -14.70
C CYS A 75 -2.05 -10.02 -14.09
N GLY A 76 -3.11 -10.79 -14.38
CA GLY A 76 -3.43 -12.06 -13.71
C GLY A 76 -4.11 -11.90 -12.34
N TYR A 77 -4.43 -10.67 -11.94
CA TYR A 77 -5.07 -10.29 -10.68
C TYR A 77 -5.75 -8.92 -10.83
N PHE A 78 -6.50 -8.50 -9.82
CA PHE A 78 -7.12 -7.17 -9.75
C PHE A 78 -7.05 -6.62 -8.32
N ILE A 79 -6.72 -5.34 -8.17
CA ILE A 79 -6.71 -4.62 -6.90
C ILE A 79 -7.56 -3.35 -7.03
N ALA A 80 -8.75 -3.37 -6.43
CA ALA A 80 -9.63 -2.21 -6.42
C ALA A 80 -8.91 -0.93 -5.91
N TYR A 81 -9.33 0.22 -6.42
CA TYR A 81 -8.77 1.55 -6.11
C TYR A 81 -8.62 1.80 -4.62
N ASP A 82 -9.63 1.44 -3.85
CA ASP A 82 -9.69 1.63 -2.40
C ASP A 82 -8.67 0.79 -1.63
N ASN A 83 -8.17 -0.26 -2.29
CA ASN A 83 -7.22 -1.25 -1.78
C ASN A 83 -5.79 -1.02 -2.30
N LEU A 84 -5.58 -0.24 -3.36
CA LEU A 84 -4.23 0.08 -3.83
C LEU A 84 -3.32 0.58 -2.69
N PHE A 85 -2.04 0.19 -2.75
CA PHE A 85 -1.06 0.56 -1.75
C PHE A 85 -0.97 2.08 -1.57
N SER A 86 -1.02 2.84 -2.67
CA SER A 86 -1.03 4.31 -2.65
C SER A 86 -2.25 4.88 -1.91
N THR A 87 -3.42 4.26 -2.07
CA THR A 87 -4.66 4.64 -1.38
C THR A 87 -4.58 4.38 0.12
N TRP A 88 -4.01 3.24 0.52
CA TRP A 88 -3.75 2.93 1.94
C TRP A 88 -2.78 3.93 2.57
N ILE A 89 -1.70 4.30 1.87
CA ILE A 89 -0.74 5.30 2.36
C ILE A 89 -1.41 6.66 2.56
N LYS A 90 -2.26 7.10 1.61
CA LYS A 90 -3.04 8.34 1.73
C LYS A 90 -4.00 8.30 2.93
N LYS A 91 -4.74 7.20 3.12
CA LYS A 91 -5.62 6.99 4.29
C LYS A 91 -4.84 7.03 5.61
N GLY A 92 -3.67 6.39 5.66
CA GLY A 92 -2.81 6.36 6.84
C GLY A 92 -2.15 7.71 7.17
N GLN A 93 -1.80 8.52 6.16
CA GLN A 93 -1.34 9.90 6.37
C GLN A 93 -2.44 10.74 7.02
N ARG A 94 -3.65 10.69 6.46
CA ARG A 94 -4.83 11.41 6.97
C ARG A 94 -5.12 11.08 8.44
N PHE A 95 -5.03 9.80 8.83
CA PHE A 95 -5.22 9.40 10.23
C PHE A 95 -4.20 10.03 11.20
N ARG A 96 -2.94 10.16 10.78
CA ARG A 96 -1.90 10.81 11.62
C ARG A 96 -2.11 12.31 11.77
N ASP A 97 -2.64 12.96 10.74
CA ASP A 97 -2.92 14.39 10.78
C ASP A 97 -4.11 14.69 11.71
N PHE A 98 -5.12 13.82 11.74
CA PHE A 98 -6.24 13.92 12.69
C PHE A 98 -5.83 13.76 14.16
N GLN A 99 -4.79 13.00 14.47
CA GLN A 99 -4.29 12.86 15.86
C GLN A 99 -3.40 14.03 16.32
N ARG A 100 -3.04 14.93 15.40
CA ARG A 100 -2.19 16.10 15.66
C ARG A 100 -2.97 17.41 15.71
N ALA A 101 -4.26 17.38 15.40
CA ALA A 101 -5.21 18.49 15.55
C ALA A 101 -5.92 18.38 16.91
#